data_AF-A0A1I4ZD68-F1
#
_entry.id   AF-A0A1I4ZD68-F1
#
_cell.length_a   1.000
_cell.length_b   1.000
_cell.length_c   1.000
_cell.angle_alpha   90.00
_cell.angle_beta   90.00
_cell.angle_gamma   90.00
#
_symmetry.space_group_name_H-M   'P 1'
#
loop_
_entity.id
_entity.type
_entity.pdbx_description
1 polymer ?
#
loop_
_entity_poly.entity_id
_entity_poly.type
_entity_poly.pdbx_seq_one_letter_code
_entity_poly.pdbx_strand_id
1 'polypeptide(L)'
;MSAPTSSTGRHLTQKSFELQPGLSGKLWPIHPKPRPDELLSSWLIRFAHAHGIKAETVCTMLFKRYTPVWNRDIDRLAPDYLLEGLCRVTGATPEQAWNTTLPAYEGWLSERVNRHGNSRWILPLGVYHRERTRPSLLFCPQCLAEPDGRYYRRKWRLAWTTVCTKHGCLLLDQCPFCGAAIEPHRTDMTTRRIFPNKDMLVSCHHCSKSLLRAPVTSADPSLIVFQRDLEAILETGYVDWAGNPNLHSVLYFNGLRSMLAGILTGRMVSKRDQQLAHLSGKEIERLALADRQMLMGKMASLLHEWPSVFKRYVSEYHIRCSDLTNSATNPPFWYASVMASFARRSTPFSENEAYAIYDAAYKQGKPTTNQALREFSGRDFSRLQGFNRRKRMTDEEYEQFMVDIDHRIAGTLNERKRLLYLRTKFMFAAARQFKLSQEKVILLTMDDVRQWVPEIPEASFYTEPRSKREAAAWMVWFWENVRPHFRPDLKEACLFTSVLTGRRLSAEACWSALKSKNLVPE
;
A
#
# COMPACT_ATOMS: atom_id res chain seq x y z
N MET A 1 -31.98 29.63 -69.54
CA MET A 1 -31.31 29.97 -68.26
C MET A 1 -30.35 28.84 -67.90
N SER A 2 -29.07 28.98 -68.27
CA SER A 2 -27.99 28.09 -67.80
C SER A 2 -26.68 28.87 -67.94
N ALA A 3 -25.96 29.00 -66.82
CA ALA A 3 -24.73 29.76 -66.69
C ALA A 3 -23.54 29.08 -67.39
N PRO A 4 -22.53 29.83 -67.87
CA PRO A 4 -21.26 29.25 -68.26
C PRO A 4 -20.26 29.24 -67.10
N THR A 5 -19.66 28.06 -66.92
CA THR A 5 -18.49 27.77 -66.08
C THR A 5 -17.21 28.40 -66.66
N SER A 6 -16.46 29.17 -65.87
CA SER A 6 -15.10 29.59 -66.21
C SER A 6 -14.09 29.00 -65.22
N SER A 7 -13.40 27.95 -65.65
CA SER A 7 -12.21 27.43 -65.00
C SER A 7 -10.96 28.10 -65.58
N THR A 8 -10.28 28.91 -64.78
CA THR A 8 -8.89 29.33 -65.06
C THR A 8 -8.04 29.00 -63.85
N GLY A 9 -7.38 27.84 -63.91
CA GLY A 9 -6.36 27.44 -62.95
C GLY A 9 -5.09 28.28 -63.16
N ARG A 10 -4.65 28.97 -62.11
CA ARG A 10 -3.28 29.48 -62.02
C ARG A 10 -2.43 28.41 -61.34
N HIS A 11 -1.54 27.80 -62.11
CA HIS A 11 -0.43 26.99 -61.59
C HIS A 11 0.48 27.89 -60.73
N LEU A 12 0.46 27.70 -59.41
CA LEU A 12 1.50 28.17 -58.51
C LEU A 12 2.65 27.17 -58.58
N THR A 13 3.72 27.54 -59.28
CA THR A 13 5.00 26.84 -59.28
C THR A 13 5.52 26.69 -57.86
N GLN A 14 5.69 25.45 -57.39
CA GLN A 14 6.43 25.10 -56.19
C GLN A 14 7.86 25.64 -56.31
N LYS A 15 8.16 26.75 -55.63
CA LYS A 15 9.55 27.09 -55.31
C LYS A 15 10.02 26.11 -54.24
N SER A 16 10.84 25.15 -54.66
CA SER A 16 11.70 24.38 -53.76
C SER A 16 12.58 25.37 -52.99
N PHE A 17 12.35 25.51 -51.69
CA PHE A 17 13.28 26.19 -50.81
C PHE A 17 14.54 25.31 -50.72
N GLU A 18 15.59 25.71 -51.44
CA GLU A 18 16.93 25.16 -51.20
C GLU A 18 17.32 25.47 -49.75
N LEU A 19 17.46 24.43 -48.94
CA LEU A 19 17.95 24.54 -47.57
C LEU A 19 19.34 25.18 -47.62
N GLN A 20 19.51 26.32 -46.93
CA GLN A 20 20.81 26.99 -46.87
C GLN A 20 21.88 26.01 -46.33
N PRO A 21 23.11 26.02 -46.88
CA PRO A 21 24.20 25.18 -46.42
C PRO A 21 24.41 25.36 -44.90
N GLY A 22 24.25 24.28 -44.13
CA GLY A 22 24.42 24.27 -42.67
C GLY A 22 23.13 24.11 -41.85
N LEU A 23 21.94 24.28 -42.44
CA LEU A 23 20.66 24.00 -41.77
C LEU A 23 20.13 22.63 -42.18
N SER A 24 20.27 21.63 -41.30
CA SER A 24 19.79 20.26 -41.56
C SER A 24 18.26 20.16 -41.66
N GLY A 25 17.52 21.20 -41.26
CA GLY A 25 16.06 21.18 -41.11
C GLY A 25 15.54 20.28 -39.99
N LYS A 26 16.42 19.58 -39.26
CA LYS A 26 16.05 18.62 -38.21
C LYS A 26 15.87 19.27 -36.83
N LEU A 27 16.71 20.26 -36.51
CA LEU A 27 16.65 21.01 -35.25
C LEU A 27 15.92 22.34 -35.44
N TRP A 28 15.31 22.83 -34.36
CA TRP A 28 14.75 24.18 -34.36
C TRP A 28 15.88 25.23 -34.20
N PRO A 29 15.67 26.47 -34.71
CA PRO A 29 16.71 27.51 -34.72
C PRO A 29 17.31 27.79 -33.35
N ILE A 30 16.47 27.84 -32.30
CA ILE A 30 16.92 28.01 -30.92
C ILE A 30 16.67 26.69 -30.19
N HIS A 31 17.72 25.97 -29.81
CA HIS A 31 17.59 24.61 -29.26
C HIS A 31 18.20 24.50 -27.86
N PRO A 32 17.61 25.17 -26.84
CA PRO A 32 18.10 25.11 -25.48
C PRO A 32 18.12 23.68 -24.97
N LYS A 33 19.28 23.26 -24.46
CA LYS A 33 19.42 22.01 -23.71
C LYS A 33 18.84 22.16 -22.30
N PRO A 34 18.39 21.08 -21.65
CA PRO A 34 18.03 21.11 -20.24
C PRO A 34 19.13 21.73 -19.37
N ARG A 35 18.75 22.55 -18.39
CA ARG A 35 19.67 23.06 -17.35
C ARG A 35 19.83 22.02 -16.23
N PRO A 36 20.91 22.10 -15.41
CA PRO A 36 21.09 21.19 -14.28
C PRO A 36 19.90 21.19 -13.33
N ASP A 37 19.37 19.99 -13.09
CA ASP A 37 18.17 19.74 -12.28
C ASP A 37 16.89 20.44 -12.78
N GLU A 38 16.77 20.85 -14.05
CA GLU A 38 15.58 21.51 -14.59
C GLU A 38 14.39 20.56 -14.73
N LEU A 39 13.17 20.99 -14.35
CA LEU A 39 11.94 20.24 -14.59
C LEU A 39 11.58 20.17 -16.08
N LEU A 40 10.97 19.06 -16.52
CA LEU A 40 10.49 18.87 -17.90
C LEU A 40 9.55 20.00 -18.34
N SER A 41 8.60 20.37 -17.48
CA SER A 41 7.69 21.50 -17.70
C SER A 41 8.44 22.82 -17.83
N SER A 42 9.43 23.08 -16.98
CA SER A 42 10.29 24.27 -17.06
C SER A 42 11.06 24.32 -18.38
N TRP A 43 11.68 23.21 -18.77
CA TRP A 43 12.45 23.12 -20.00
C TRP A 43 11.56 23.35 -21.24
N LEU A 44 10.38 22.74 -21.28
CA LEU A 44 9.39 22.94 -22.34
C LEU A 44 8.93 24.41 -22.45
N ILE A 45 8.65 25.06 -21.33
CA ILE A 45 8.24 26.47 -21.32
C ILE A 45 9.40 27.36 -21.77
N ARG A 46 10.61 27.13 -21.27
CA ARG A 46 11.81 27.88 -21.65
C ARG A 46 12.13 27.70 -23.13
N PHE A 47 11.97 26.49 -23.67
CA PHE A 47 12.09 26.22 -25.10
C PHE A 47 11.06 27.01 -25.92
N ALA A 48 9.80 27.05 -25.48
CA ALA A 48 8.76 27.82 -26.16
C ALA A 48 9.03 29.34 -26.12
N HIS A 49 9.36 29.86 -24.95
CA HIS A 49 9.63 31.29 -24.72
C HIS A 49 10.89 31.77 -25.46
N ALA A 50 11.89 30.90 -25.65
CA ALA A 50 13.06 31.22 -26.45
C ALA A 50 12.72 31.50 -27.92
N HIS A 51 11.61 30.95 -28.44
CA HIS A 51 11.11 31.22 -29.78
C HIS A 51 10.04 32.33 -29.83
N GLY A 52 9.68 32.93 -28.70
CA GLY A 52 8.55 33.87 -28.65
C GLY A 52 7.20 33.21 -28.93
N ILE A 53 7.07 31.91 -28.64
CA ILE A 53 5.86 31.11 -28.87
C ILE A 53 5.28 30.67 -27.53
N LYS A 54 3.95 30.60 -27.43
CA LYS A 54 3.26 30.11 -26.25
C LYS A 54 3.53 28.62 -26.02
N ALA A 55 3.66 28.21 -24.77
CA ALA A 55 3.94 26.82 -24.42
C ALA A 55 2.88 25.85 -24.99
N GLU A 56 1.60 26.21 -24.93
CA GLU A 56 0.50 25.44 -25.55
C GLU A 56 0.60 25.34 -27.08
N THR A 57 1.05 26.41 -27.73
CA THR A 57 1.23 26.44 -29.20
C THR A 57 2.36 25.51 -29.61
N VAL A 58 3.48 25.50 -28.88
CA VAL A 58 4.57 24.53 -29.11
C VAL A 58 4.08 23.10 -28.92
N CYS A 59 3.31 22.82 -27.85
CA CYS A 59 2.71 21.49 -27.66
C CYS A 59 1.85 21.07 -28.86
N THR A 60 1.03 21.99 -29.38
CA THR A 60 0.18 21.74 -30.56
C THR A 60 1.01 21.44 -31.81
N MET A 61 2.09 22.20 -32.04
CA MET A 61 2.99 22.02 -33.19
C MET A 61 3.74 20.69 -33.13
N LEU A 62 4.21 20.27 -31.95
CA LEU A 62 5.04 19.08 -31.80
C LEU A 62 4.23 17.78 -31.67
N PHE A 63 3.06 17.83 -31.02
CA PHE A 63 2.36 16.62 -30.53
C PHE A 63 0.91 16.49 -31.00
N LYS A 64 0.48 17.28 -31.99
CA LYS A 64 -0.90 17.38 -32.50
C LYS A 64 -1.85 18.11 -31.55
N ARG A 65 -2.91 18.72 -32.13
CA ARG A 65 -3.84 19.66 -31.49
C ARG A 65 -4.63 19.13 -30.28
N TYR A 66 -4.75 17.80 -30.13
CA TYR A 66 -5.60 17.19 -29.10
C TYR A 66 -4.83 16.55 -27.95
N THR A 67 -3.50 16.68 -27.90
CA THR A 67 -2.68 16.06 -26.84
C THR A 67 -2.73 16.92 -25.57
N PRO A 68 -3.33 16.45 -24.47
CA PRO A 68 -3.63 17.28 -23.31
C PRO A 68 -2.43 17.38 -22.35
N VAL A 69 -1.31 17.92 -22.84
CA VAL A 69 -0.02 18.01 -22.12
C VAL A 69 -0.21 18.63 -20.73
N TRP A 70 -0.80 19.82 -20.65
CA TRP A 70 -0.95 20.55 -19.39
C TRP A 70 -2.09 20.05 -18.48
N ASN A 71 -2.88 19.07 -18.93
CA ASN A 71 -3.94 18.45 -18.13
C ASN A 71 -3.42 17.30 -17.25
N ARG A 72 -2.11 17.07 -17.26
CA ARG A 72 -1.41 16.05 -16.48
C ARG A 72 -0.19 16.68 -15.82
N ASP A 73 0.33 16.01 -14.79
CA ASP A 73 1.63 16.35 -14.20
C ASP A 73 2.72 15.72 -15.06
N ILE A 74 3.13 16.40 -16.13
CA ILE A 74 4.09 15.86 -17.11
C ILE A 74 5.46 15.57 -16.51
N ASP A 75 5.85 16.31 -15.46
CA ASP A 75 7.10 16.10 -14.74
C ASP A 75 7.11 14.71 -14.08
N ARG A 76 5.94 14.25 -13.59
CA ARG A 76 5.76 12.92 -12.99
C ARG A 76 5.41 11.84 -14.00
N LEU A 77 4.59 12.16 -14.99
CA LEU A 77 4.14 11.20 -15.99
C LEU A 77 5.27 10.80 -16.95
N ALA A 78 6.15 11.75 -17.29
CA ALA A 78 7.28 11.58 -18.21
C ALA A 78 6.88 10.87 -19.52
N PRO A 79 5.91 11.39 -20.28
CA PRO A 79 5.43 10.66 -21.45
C PRO A 79 6.48 10.61 -22.56
N ASP A 80 6.74 9.41 -23.09
CA ASP A 80 7.79 9.16 -24.10
C ASP A 80 7.66 10.07 -25.32
N TYR A 81 6.44 10.26 -25.83
CA TYR A 81 6.18 11.14 -26.97
C TYR A 81 6.68 12.57 -26.75
N LEU A 82 6.62 13.07 -25.50
CA LEU A 82 7.02 14.43 -25.15
C LEU A 82 8.55 14.52 -25.07
N LEU A 83 9.19 13.54 -24.42
CA LEU A 83 10.64 13.46 -24.32
C LEU A 83 11.27 13.30 -25.70
N GLU A 84 10.81 12.34 -26.50
CA GLU A 84 11.30 12.09 -27.85
C GLU A 84 11.12 13.29 -28.77
N GLY A 85 9.95 13.95 -28.72
CA GLY A 85 9.72 15.12 -29.56
C GLY A 85 10.58 16.31 -29.16
N LEU A 86 10.83 16.53 -27.86
CA LEU A 86 11.77 17.56 -27.40
C LEU A 86 13.21 17.21 -27.78
N CYS A 87 13.66 15.97 -27.60
CA CYS A 87 14.97 15.50 -28.06
C CYS A 87 15.16 15.74 -29.55
N ARG A 88 14.14 15.43 -30.37
CA ARG A 88 14.19 15.60 -31.83
C ARG A 88 14.40 17.06 -32.24
N VAL A 89 13.72 18.02 -31.60
CA VAL A 89 13.78 19.44 -32.01
C VAL A 89 14.89 20.23 -31.33
N THR A 90 15.35 19.78 -30.16
CA THR A 90 16.44 20.43 -29.41
C THR A 90 17.79 19.75 -29.61
N GLY A 91 17.81 18.50 -30.10
CA GLY A 91 19.00 17.65 -30.13
C GLY A 91 19.51 17.28 -28.73
N ALA A 92 18.71 17.41 -27.67
CA ALA A 92 19.07 16.90 -26.35
C ALA A 92 19.16 15.37 -26.40
N THR A 93 20.06 14.79 -25.61
CA THR A 93 20.13 13.32 -25.51
C THR A 93 18.91 12.79 -24.75
N PRO A 94 18.50 11.53 -24.98
CA PRO A 94 17.44 10.89 -24.19
C PRO A 94 17.73 10.93 -22.68
N GLU A 95 19.00 10.79 -22.28
CA GLU A 95 19.43 10.91 -20.88
C GLU A 95 19.24 12.33 -20.33
N GLN A 96 19.63 13.37 -21.07
CA GLN A 96 19.40 14.76 -20.67
C GLN A 96 17.91 15.04 -20.48
N ALA A 97 17.06 14.55 -21.39
CA ALA A 97 15.62 14.72 -21.29
C ALA A 97 15.03 13.91 -20.11
N TRP A 98 15.45 12.66 -19.91
CA TRP A 98 15.02 11.83 -18.79
C TRP A 98 15.36 12.48 -17.44
N ASN A 99 16.55 13.08 -17.34
CA ASN A 99 17.01 13.80 -16.15
C ASN A 99 16.25 15.12 -15.88
N THR A 100 15.25 15.48 -16.70
CA THR A 100 14.29 16.56 -16.37
C THR A 100 13.03 16.06 -15.66
N THR A 101 12.86 14.75 -15.56
CA THR A 101 11.64 14.12 -15.06
C THR A 101 11.77 13.71 -13.60
N LEU A 102 10.64 13.55 -12.91
CA LEU A 102 10.60 13.04 -11.53
C LEU A 102 10.79 11.51 -11.45
N PRO A 103 10.38 10.69 -12.44
CA PRO A 103 10.77 9.28 -12.51
C PRO A 103 12.29 9.04 -12.56
N ALA A 104 13.11 10.03 -12.92
CA ALA A 104 14.57 9.91 -12.79
C ALA A 104 15.05 9.78 -11.33
N TYR A 105 14.18 9.99 -10.33
CA TYR A 105 14.47 9.67 -8.93
C TYR A 105 14.17 8.21 -8.55
N GLU A 106 13.64 7.38 -9.46
CA GLU A 106 13.45 5.94 -9.25
C GLU A 106 14.80 5.26 -9.00
N GLY A 107 14.89 4.47 -7.94
CA GLY A 107 16.15 3.85 -7.51
C GLY A 107 17.07 4.79 -6.71
N TRP A 108 16.74 6.07 -6.55
CA TRP A 108 17.56 7.01 -5.76
C TRP A 108 16.79 7.54 -4.53
N LEU A 109 15.57 8.01 -4.74
CA LEU A 109 14.71 8.54 -3.67
C LEU A 109 13.71 7.50 -3.16
N SER A 110 13.17 6.70 -4.08
CA SER A 110 12.23 5.62 -3.81
C SER A 110 12.41 4.50 -4.84
N GLU A 111 11.99 3.29 -4.51
CA GLU A 111 12.09 2.13 -5.41
C GLU A 111 11.35 2.37 -6.74
N ARG A 112 10.19 3.05 -6.67
CA ARG A 112 9.38 3.42 -7.83
C ARG A 112 8.71 4.77 -7.64
N VAL A 113 8.40 5.44 -8.73
CA VAL A 113 7.59 6.65 -8.82
C VAL A 113 6.26 6.26 -9.46
N ASN A 114 5.18 6.43 -8.72
CA ASN A 114 3.84 6.17 -9.23
C ASN A 114 3.42 7.29 -10.20
N ARG A 115 3.45 6.98 -11.50
CA ARG A 115 3.11 7.91 -12.59
C ARG A 115 1.63 8.35 -12.56
N HIS A 116 0.74 7.52 -12.05
CA HIS A 116 -0.72 7.73 -12.08
C HIS A 116 -1.35 8.10 -10.74
N GLY A 117 -0.54 8.30 -9.70
CA GLY A 117 -1.05 8.57 -8.35
C GLY A 117 -0.03 9.28 -7.47
N ASN A 118 -0.25 9.25 -6.16
CA ASN A 118 0.73 9.83 -5.24
C ASN A 118 2.01 8.98 -5.26
N SER A 119 3.14 9.66 -5.21
CA SER A 119 4.46 9.04 -5.13
C SER A 119 5.10 9.46 -3.82
N ARG A 120 5.85 8.54 -3.20
CA ARG A 120 6.60 8.85 -1.99
C ARG A 120 7.55 10.00 -2.28
N TRP A 121 7.63 10.95 -1.35
CA TRP A 121 8.50 12.12 -1.39
C TRP A 121 8.26 13.13 -2.52
N ILE A 122 7.28 12.93 -3.40
CA ILE A 122 6.98 13.85 -4.50
C ILE A 122 5.70 14.62 -4.20
N LEU A 123 5.79 15.94 -4.22
CA LEU A 123 4.65 16.83 -4.00
C LEU A 123 3.63 16.72 -5.15
N PRO A 124 2.37 16.38 -4.86
CA PRO A 124 1.33 16.27 -5.88
C PRO A 124 0.78 17.65 -6.26
N LEU A 125 0.87 18.03 -7.54
CA LEU A 125 0.34 19.32 -8.00
C LEU A 125 -1.17 19.51 -7.84
N GLY A 126 -1.93 18.41 -7.71
CA GLY A 126 -3.40 18.46 -7.72
C GLY A 126 -3.92 19.04 -9.04
N VAL A 127 -3.76 18.29 -10.14
CA VAL A 127 -4.15 18.75 -11.47
C VAL A 127 -5.66 18.65 -11.67
N TYR A 128 -6.32 19.78 -11.93
CA TYR A 128 -7.71 19.86 -12.38
C TYR A 128 -7.76 20.69 -13.66
N HIS A 129 -8.14 20.07 -14.79
CA HIS A 129 -7.87 20.62 -16.12
C HIS A 129 -6.42 21.13 -16.21
N ARG A 130 -6.21 22.42 -16.47
CA ARG A 130 -4.87 23.04 -16.59
C ARG A 130 -4.43 23.75 -15.32
N GLU A 131 -5.22 23.70 -14.26
CA GLU A 131 -4.94 24.39 -12.99
C GLU A 131 -4.23 23.47 -12.00
N ARG A 132 -3.52 24.06 -11.05
CA ARG A 132 -2.84 23.37 -9.96
C ARG A 132 -3.52 23.73 -8.64
N THR A 133 -4.31 22.81 -8.14
CA THR A 133 -5.08 22.98 -6.89
C THR A 133 -4.21 22.91 -5.64
N ARG A 134 -2.91 22.61 -5.76
CA ARG A 134 -1.96 22.58 -4.63
C ARG A 134 -0.72 23.43 -4.92
N PRO A 135 -0.26 24.23 -3.94
CA PRO A 135 1.02 24.94 -4.02
C PRO A 135 2.16 23.95 -3.82
N SER A 136 2.56 23.28 -4.91
CA SER A 136 3.48 22.13 -4.85
C SER A 136 4.71 22.29 -5.73
N LEU A 137 4.83 23.42 -6.42
CA LEU A 137 6.03 23.83 -7.13
C LEU A 137 6.70 24.95 -6.33
N LEU A 138 7.85 24.63 -5.72
CA LEU A 138 8.58 25.59 -4.90
C LEU A 138 9.53 26.42 -5.77
N PHE A 139 10.00 27.53 -5.24
CA PHE A 139 11.07 28.33 -5.83
C PHE A 139 11.87 29.10 -4.78
N CYS A 140 13.09 29.48 -5.16
CA CYS A 140 13.91 30.46 -4.45
C CYS A 140 13.99 31.74 -5.30
N PRO A 141 13.63 32.92 -4.76
CA PRO A 141 13.68 34.18 -5.52
C PRO A 141 15.10 34.51 -6.00
N GLN A 142 16.11 34.25 -5.16
CA GLN A 142 17.52 34.49 -5.50
C GLN A 142 18.01 33.55 -6.60
N CYS A 143 17.69 32.24 -6.53
CA CYS A 143 18.02 31.31 -7.62
C CYS A 143 17.42 31.75 -8.95
N LEU A 144 16.18 32.26 -8.96
CA LEU A 144 15.57 32.75 -10.19
C LEU A 144 16.19 34.07 -10.68
N ALA A 145 16.78 34.88 -9.80
CA ALA A 145 17.40 36.15 -10.13
C ALA A 145 18.80 36.01 -10.73
N GLU A 146 19.46 34.86 -10.53
CA GLU A 146 20.76 34.57 -11.14
C GLU A 146 20.71 34.63 -12.68
N PRO A 147 21.81 35.04 -13.35
CA PRO A 147 21.86 35.19 -14.81
C PRO A 147 21.33 33.98 -15.60
N ASP A 148 21.65 32.76 -15.14
CA ASP A 148 21.23 31.50 -15.74
C ASP A 148 20.23 30.69 -14.90
N GLY A 149 19.72 31.28 -13.81
CA GLY A 149 18.95 30.55 -12.80
C GLY A 149 17.43 30.55 -13.01
N ARG A 150 16.95 31.20 -14.08
CA ARG A 150 15.54 31.33 -14.47
C ARG A 150 14.97 30.02 -15.01
N TYR A 151 14.82 29.04 -14.13
CA TYR A 151 14.18 27.77 -14.40
C TYR A 151 13.77 27.11 -13.08
N TYR A 152 12.78 26.22 -13.14
CA TYR A 152 12.32 25.48 -11.97
C TYR A 152 13.02 24.14 -11.87
N ARG A 153 13.41 23.78 -10.64
CA ARG A 153 14.25 22.63 -10.35
C ARG A 153 13.42 21.42 -9.95
N ARG A 154 13.87 20.20 -10.27
CA ARG A 154 13.18 18.97 -9.87
C ARG A 154 13.19 18.80 -8.36
N LYS A 155 14.28 19.15 -7.68
CA LYS A 155 14.35 19.06 -6.21
C LYS A 155 13.31 19.93 -5.51
N TRP A 156 12.81 20.98 -6.17
CA TRP A 156 11.72 21.83 -5.67
C TRP A 156 10.34 21.16 -5.71
N ARG A 157 10.25 19.93 -6.21
CA ARG A 157 9.06 19.06 -6.14
C ARG A 157 9.19 17.97 -5.07
N LEU A 158 10.29 17.93 -4.31
CA LEU A 158 10.48 16.94 -3.25
C LEU A 158 9.89 17.44 -1.93
N ALA A 159 9.21 16.56 -1.19
CA ALA A 159 8.46 16.94 -0.01
C ALA A 159 9.34 17.40 1.16
N TRP A 160 10.55 16.88 1.27
CA TRP A 160 11.55 17.29 2.26
C TRP A 160 12.27 18.59 1.89
N THR A 161 12.17 19.04 0.63
CA THR A 161 12.76 20.31 0.18
C THR A 161 11.91 21.48 0.67
N THR A 162 12.49 22.30 1.54
CA THR A 162 11.81 23.41 2.21
C THR A 162 12.65 24.68 2.30
N VAL A 163 13.97 24.56 2.09
CA VAL A 163 14.94 25.66 2.08
C VAL A 163 15.77 25.64 0.80
N CYS A 164 16.40 26.76 0.47
CA CYS A 164 17.41 26.82 -0.57
C CYS A 164 18.79 26.65 0.06
N THR A 165 19.44 25.51 -0.16
CA THR A 165 20.78 25.21 0.37
C THR A 165 21.89 26.08 -0.22
N LYS A 166 21.65 26.67 -1.40
CA LYS A 166 22.55 27.61 -2.08
C LYS A 166 22.52 29.02 -1.47
N HIS A 167 21.32 29.54 -1.17
CA HIS A 167 21.13 30.91 -0.70
C HIS A 167 20.80 31.03 0.80
N GLY A 168 20.64 29.89 1.49
CA GLY A 168 20.33 29.85 2.92
C GLY A 168 18.97 30.46 3.29
N CYS A 169 18.00 30.45 2.37
CA CYS A 169 16.69 31.06 2.59
C CYS A 169 15.56 30.03 2.55
N LEU A 170 14.41 30.36 3.16
CA LEU A 170 13.18 29.59 3.01
C LEU A 170 12.73 29.61 1.54
N LEU A 171 12.23 28.48 1.04
CA LEU A 171 11.56 28.43 -0.26
C LEU A 171 10.13 28.99 -0.15
N LEU A 172 9.53 29.27 -1.30
CA LEU A 172 8.15 29.71 -1.45
C LEU A 172 7.43 28.78 -2.43
N ASP A 173 6.15 28.50 -2.20
CA ASP A 173 5.29 27.67 -3.07
C ASP A 173 4.08 28.43 -3.64
N GLN A 174 3.98 29.72 -3.32
CA GLN A 174 2.93 30.64 -3.76
C GLN A 174 3.51 32.01 -4.09
N CYS A 175 2.77 32.79 -4.88
CA CYS A 175 3.07 34.18 -5.14
C CYS A 175 2.84 35.01 -3.86
N PRO A 176 3.85 35.68 -3.30
CA PRO A 176 3.71 36.45 -2.06
C PRO A 176 2.81 37.68 -2.21
N PHE A 177 2.49 38.08 -3.44
CA PHE A 177 1.70 39.28 -3.72
C PHE A 177 0.20 39.01 -3.91
N CYS A 178 -0.18 37.77 -4.21
CA CYS A 178 -1.59 37.44 -4.49
C CYS A 178 -2.02 36.04 -3.99
N GLY A 179 -1.12 35.27 -3.38
CA GLY A 179 -1.41 33.93 -2.84
C GLY A 179 -1.58 32.83 -3.89
N ALA A 180 -1.58 33.14 -5.20
CA ALA A 180 -1.76 32.14 -6.25
C ALA A 180 -0.60 31.12 -6.27
N ALA A 181 -0.92 29.86 -6.56
CA ALA A 181 0.09 28.82 -6.76
C ALA A 181 1.02 29.16 -7.94
N ILE A 182 2.23 28.63 -7.89
CA ILE A 182 3.23 28.83 -8.95
C ILE A 182 2.91 27.92 -10.15
N GLU A 183 2.38 28.54 -11.21
CA GLU A 183 1.94 27.87 -12.45
C GLU A 183 2.61 28.51 -13.68
N PRO A 184 3.91 28.24 -13.91
CA PRO A 184 4.66 28.89 -14.98
C PRO A 184 4.12 28.58 -16.38
N HIS A 185 3.42 27.45 -16.55
CA HIS A 185 2.81 27.07 -17.84
C HIS A 185 1.60 27.94 -18.23
N ARG A 186 1.13 28.83 -17.35
CA ARG A 186 0.00 29.75 -17.61
C ARG A 186 0.42 31.20 -17.77
N THR A 187 1.70 31.53 -17.61
CA THR A 187 2.16 32.94 -17.62
C THR A 187 2.02 33.60 -18.99
N ASP A 188 1.95 32.80 -20.06
CA ASP A 188 1.72 33.25 -21.43
C ASP A 188 0.25 33.12 -21.91
N MET A 189 -0.68 32.82 -21.00
CA MET A 189 -2.11 32.63 -21.29
C MET A 189 -2.99 33.85 -20.99
N THR A 190 -2.46 34.90 -20.37
CA THR A 190 -3.21 36.09 -19.92
C THR A 190 -3.86 36.85 -21.07
N THR A 191 -3.23 36.94 -22.25
CA THR A 191 -3.86 37.55 -23.43
C THR A 191 -3.52 36.82 -24.73
N ARG A 192 -4.37 36.96 -25.76
CA ARG A 192 -4.12 36.35 -27.07
C ARG A 192 -2.95 36.96 -27.84
N ARG A 193 -2.60 38.22 -27.56
CA ARG A 193 -1.61 39.03 -28.31
C ARG A 193 -0.22 39.12 -27.67
N ILE A 194 0.03 38.38 -26.59
CA ILE A 194 1.35 38.32 -25.96
C ILE A 194 2.31 37.48 -26.81
N PHE A 195 3.51 38.03 -27.01
CA PHE A 195 4.70 37.30 -27.44
C PHE A 195 5.51 36.93 -26.20
N PRO A 196 5.59 35.63 -25.85
CA PRO A 196 6.29 35.21 -24.65
C PRO A 196 7.77 35.58 -24.68
N ASN A 197 8.33 35.81 -23.50
CA ASN A 197 9.75 36.06 -23.32
C ASN A 197 10.24 35.36 -22.06
N LYS A 198 11.56 35.33 -21.86
CA LYS A 198 12.20 34.65 -20.73
C LYS A 198 11.77 35.16 -19.34
N ASP A 199 11.29 36.40 -19.22
CA ASP A 199 10.85 36.98 -17.95
C ASP A 199 9.49 36.42 -17.50
N MET A 200 8.68 35.91 -18.44
CA MET A 200 7.38 35.33 -18.11
C MET A 200 7.48 34.07 -17.25
N LEU A 201 8.56 33.29 -17.40
CA LEU A 201 8.79 32.09 -16.57
C LEU A 201 8.96 32.42 -15.08
N VAL A 202 9.42 33.64 -14.77
CA VAL A 202 9.65 34.12 -13.39
C VAL A 202 8.61 35.16 -12.96
N SER A 203 7.45 35.17 -13.62
CA SER A 203 6.33 36.06 -13.31
C SER A 203 5.15 35.26 -12.78
N CYS A 204 4.35 35.86 -11.90
CA CYS A 204 3.14 35.22 -11.42
C CYS A 204 2.08 35.16 -12.53
N HIS A 205 1.53 33.98 -12.82
CA HIS A 205 0.50 33.82 -13.85
C HIS A 205 -0.79 34.62 -13.55
N HIS A 206 -1.09 34.88 -12.28
CA HIS A 206 -2.31 35.53 -11.84
C HIS A 206 -2.17 37.06 -11.77
N CYS A 207 -1.19 37.58 -11.02
CA CYS A 207 -1.03 39.03 -10.83
C CYS A 207 0.09 39.66 -11.68
N SER A 208 0.78 38.89 -12.51
CA SER A 208 1.89 39.33 -13.39
C SER A 208 3.12 39.94 -12.69
N LYS A 209 3.12 40.10 -11.36
CA LYS A 209 4.29 40.57 -10.61
C LYS A 209 5.44 39.58 -10.72
N SER A 210 6.66 40.10 -10.83
CA SER A 210 7.88 39.29 -10.89
C SER A 210 8.13 38.57 -9.56
N LEU A 211 8.33 37.25 -9.62
CA LEU A 211 8.70 36.41 -8.48
C LEU A 211 10.13 36.70 -7.98
N LEU A 212 10.94 37.39 -8.78
CA LEU A 212 12.28 37.86 -8.38
C LEU A 212 12.21 38.87 -7.23
N ARG A 213 11.09 39.57 -7.09
CA ARG A 213 10.83 40.57 -6.04
C ARG A 213 10.22 39.97 -4.78
N ALA A 214 10.06 38.65 -4.73
CA ALA A 214 9.50 37.97 -3.56
C ALA A 214 10.41 38.17 -2.34
N PRO A 215 9.84 38.29 -1.12
CA PRO A 215 10.63 38.46 0.09
C PRO A 215 11.51 37.23 0.32
N VAL A 216 12.70 37.47 0.87
CA VAL A 216 13.67 36.44 1.22
C VAL A 216 13.76 36.39 2.73
N THR A 217 13.40 35.24 3.31
CA THR A 217 13.56 34.97 4.74
C THR A 217 14.71 34.00 4.93
N SER A 218 15.67 34.33 5.81
CA SER A 218 16.75 33.41 6.16
C SER A 218 16.19 32.12 6.77
N ALA A 219 16.76 30.98 6.40
CA ALA A 219 16.44 29.70 7.02
C ALA A 219 17.32 29.47 8.25
N ASP A 220 16.86 28.59 9.14
CA ASP A 220 17.66 28.11 10.26
C ASP A 220 18.89 27.33 9.75
N PRO A 221 20.11 27.60 10.25
CA PRO A 221 21.32 26.90 9.82
C PRO A 221 21.24 25.37 9.93
N SER A 222 20.61 24.83 10.98
CA SER A 222 20.47 23.38 11.18
C SER A 222 19.60 22.75 10.10
N LEU A 223 18.55 23.44 9.66
CA LEU A 223 17.68 22.98 8.58
C LEU A 223 18.40 23.04 7.22
N ILE A 224 19.24 24.06 7.00
CA ILE A 224 20.07 24.16 5.80
C ILE A 224 21.06 22.99 5.72
N VAL A 225 21.78 22.72 6.81
CA VAL A 225 22.74 21.61 6.88
C VAL A 225 22.02 20.28 6.65
N PHE A 226 20.92 20.05 7.36
CA PHE A 226 20.17 18.80 7.22
C PHE A 226 19.66 18.59 5.80
N GLN A 227 19.08 19.63 5.16
CA GLN A 227 18.64 19.49 3.77
C GLN A 227 19.82 19.28 2.82
N ARG A 228 20.97 19.91 3.06
CA ARG A 228 22.19 19.69 2.26
C ARG A 228 22.66 18.24 2.35
N ASP A 229 22.59 17.63 3.53
CA ASP A 229 22.91 16.23 3.71
C ASP A 229 21.95 15.34 2.91
N LEU A 230 20.63 15.63 2.95
CA LEU A 230 19.64 14.90 2.13
C LEU A 230 19.90 15.05 0.63
N GLU A 231 20.26 16.24 0.17
CA GLU A 231 20.65 16.50 -1.23
C GLU A 231 21.89 15.68 -1.62
N ALA A 232 22.92 15.64 -0.77
CA ALA A 232 24.14 14.87 -1.00
C ALA A 232 23.88 13.35 -1.03
N ILE A 233 23.06 12.83 -0.13
CA ILE A 233 22.66 11.41 -0.12
C ILE A 233 21.90 11.05 -1.41
N LEU A 234 21.01 11.94 -1.86
CA LEU A 234 20.26 11.72 -3.09
C LEU A 234 21.14 11.79 -4.34
N GLU A 235 22.15 12.66 -4.36
CA GLU A 235 23.08 12.82 -5.49
C GLU A 235 24.08 11.67 -5.58
N THR A 236 24.59 11.19 -4.45
CA THR A 236 25.57 10.09 -4.38
C THR A 236 24.93 8.71 -4.48
N GLY A 237 23.69 8.55 -4.01
CA GLY A 237 22.94 7.29 -4.06
C GLY A 237 23.23 6.35 -2.88
N TYR A 238 24.14 6.71 -1.98
CA TYR A 238 24.46 5.93 -0.78
C TYR A 238 24.99 6.83 0.34
N VAL A 239 25.01 6.30 1.56
CA VAL A 239 25.49 7.03 2.75
C VAL A 239 26.03 6.07 3.81
N ASP A 240 27.07 6.49 4.53
CA ASP A 240 27.48 5.79 5.75
C ASP A 240 26.58 6.26 6.90
N TRP A 241 25.62 5.42 7.31
CA TRP A 241 24.61 5.81 8.29
C TRP A 241 24.31 4.73 9.30
N ALA A 242 24.24 5.12 10.58
CA ALA A 242 23.85 4.25 11.69
C ALA A 242 24.63 2.92 11.75
N GLY A 243 25.94 2.96 11.47
CA GLY A 243 26.80 1.77 11.44
C GLY A 243 26.64 0.89 10.19
N ASN A 244 25.92 1.36 9.16
CA ASN A 244 25.77 0.68 7.88
C ASN A 244 26.60 1.45 6.84
N PRO A 245 27.79 0.96 6.44
CA PRO A 245 28.55 1.59 5.37
C PRO A 245 27.84 1.39 4.03
N ASN A 246 27.90 2.39 3.15
CA ASN A 246 27.27 2.38 1.82
C ASN A 246 25.78 2.02 1.84
N LEU A 247 25.03 2.49 2.85
CA LEU A 247 23.58 2.32 2.88
C LEU A 247 22.97 3.01 1.66
N HIS A 248 22.32 2.22 0.81
CA HIS A 248 21.64 2.73 -0.37
C HIS A 248 20.60 3.81 -0.02
N SER A 249 20.59 4.92 -0.76
CA SER A 249 19.80 6.13 -0.46
C SER A 249 18.31 5.85 -0.33
N VAL A 250 17.74 4.95 -1.15
CA VAL A 250 16.33 4.52 -1.04
C VAL A 250 16.00 3.95 0.35
N LEU A 251 16.92 3.19 0.97
CA LEU A 251 16.72 2.65 2.31
C LEU A 251 16.83 3.76 3.37
N TYR A 252 17.71 4.73 3.17
CA TYR A 252 17.78 5.92 4.03
C TYR A 252 16.45 6.70 4.00
N PHE A 253 15.99 7.09 2.80
CA PHE A 253 14.74 7.84 2.62
C PHE A 253 13.50 7.06 3.05
N ASN A 254 13.47 5.73 2.87
CA ASN A 254 12.37 4.91 3.38
C ASN A 254 12.30 4.94 4.90
N GLY A 255 13.43 4.85 5.60
CA GLY A 255 13.46 4.89 7.06
C GLY A 255 13.11 6.28 7.60
N LEU A 256 13.59 7.34 6.94
CA LEU A 256 13.20 8.72 7.24
C LEU A 256 11.68 8.91 7.11
N ARG A 257 11.08 8.35 6.05
CA ARG A 257 9.64 8.42 5.83
C ARG A 257 8.86 7.60 6.86
N SER A 258 9.34 6.42 7.21
CA SER A 258 8.75 5.59 8.27
C SER A 258 8.74 6.32 9.61
N MET A 259 9.85 6.96 9.96
CA MET A 259 9.96 7.76 11.18
C MET A 259 8.98 8.95 11.18
N LEU A 260 8.91 9.70 10.07
CA LEU A 260 7.94 10.79 9.90
C LEU A 260 6.49 10.32 10.04
N ALA A 261 6.13 9.25 9.32
CA ALA A 261 4.78 8.69 9.38
C ALA A 261 4.46 8.18 10.78
N GLY A 262 5.43 7.59 11.47
CA GLY A 262 5.36 7.25 12.89
C GLY A 262 4.99 8.47 13.71
N ILE A 263 5.84 9.50 13.73
CA ILE A 263 5.63 10.77 14.47
C ILE A 263 4.24 11.37 14.23
N LEU A 264 3.73 11.32 12.99
CA LEU A 264 2.43 11.88 12.60
C LEU A 264 1.21 10.99 12.94
N THR A 265 1.36 9.78 13.49
CA THR A 265 0.19 8.94 13.85
C THR A 265 -0.61 9.51 15.04
N GLY A 266 -1.93 9.60 14.87
CA GLY A 266 -2.82 10.47 15.67
C GLY A 266 -3.00 10.21 17.16
N ARG A 267 -2.49 9.11 17.71
CA ARG A 267 -2.43 8.92 19.17
C ARG A 267 -1.28 9.69 19.82
N MET A 268 -0.29 10.11 19.04
CA MET A 268 0.96 10.67 19.54
C MET A 268 0.96 12.19 19.54
N VAL A 269 0.29 12.80 18.56
CA VAL A 269 0.40 14.24 18.35
C VAL A 269 -0.46 15.05 19.33
N SER A 270 -1.64 14.53 19.69
CA SER A 270 -2.58 15.20 20.59
C SER A 270 -2.16 15.24 22.07
N LYS A 271 -1.18 14.44 22.49
CA LYS A 271 -0.75 14.35 23.91
C LYS A 271 0.61 15.00 24.21
N ARG A 272 1.41 15.36 23.21
CA ARG A 272 2.86 15.50 23.36
C ARG A 272 3.45 16.77 22.72
N ASP A 273 2.80 17.27 21.67
CA ASP A 273 3.22 18.48 20.96
C ASP A 273 1.99 19.11 20.28
N GLN A 274 1.30 20.04 20.98
CA GLN A 274 0.07 20.67 20.49
C GLN A 274 0.26 21.33 19.12
N GLN A 275 1.48 21.80 18.83
CA GLN A 275 1.84 22.43 17.56
C GLN A 275 1.79 21.47 16.37
N LEU A 276 1.85 20.15 16.59
CA LEU A 276 1.80 19.17 15.51
C LEU A 276 0.41 18.55 15.36
N ALA A 277 -0.51 18.75 16.32
CA ALA A 277 -1.76 17.97 16.43
C ALA A 277 -2.61 18.03 15.16
N HIS A 278 -2.61 19.17 14.45
CA HIS A 278 -3.31 19.37 13.19
C HIS A 278 -2.73 18.60 12.00
N LEU A 279 -1.53 18.02 12.16
CA LEU A 279 -0.83 17.20 11.16
C LEU A 279 -1.16 15.70 11.27
N SER A 280 -1.83 15.29 12.35
CA SER A 280 -2.15 13.91 12.63
C SER A 280 -2.78 13.17 11.44
N GLY A 281 -2.19 12.03 11.08
CA GLY A 281 -2.68 11.14 10.02
C GLY A 281 -2.49 11.65 8.60
N LYS A 282 -1.85 12.81 8.41
CA LYS A 282 -1.52 13.36 7.08
C LYS A 282 -0.17 12.83 6.60
N GLU A 283 -0.05 12.69 5.29
CA GLU A 283 1.23 12.40 4.64
C GLU A 283 2.02 13.68 4.45
N ILE A 284 3.36 13.62 4.59
CA ILE A 284 4.23 14.80 4.45
C ILE A 284 4.04 15.50 3.09
N GLU A 285 3.79 14.73 2.03
CA GLU A 285 3.59 15.23 0.67
C GLU A 285 2.34 16.12 0.53
N ARG A 286 1.43 16.09 1.51
CA ARG A 286 0.17 16.83 1.54
C ARG A 286 0.16 17.99 2.54
N LEU A 287 1.25 18.17 3.29
CA LEU A 287 1.37 19.22 4.28
C LEU A 287 1.68 20.57 3.64
N ALA A 288 1.21 21.65 4.25
CA ALA A 288 1.59 23.00 3.87
C ALA A 288 3.11 23.19 4.03
N LEU A 289 3.71 24.09 3.25
CA LEU A 289 5.16 24.31 3.31
C LEU A 289 5.66 24.67 4.71
N ALA A 290 4.94 25.51 5.46
CA ALA A 290 5.31 25.87 6.84
C ALA A 290 5.32 24.64 7.77
N ASP A 291 4.34 23.75 7.65
CA ASP A 291 4.29 22.50 8.42
C ASP A 291 5.44 21.56 8.05
N ARG A 292 5.80 21.49 6.76
CA ARG A 292 6.96 20.73 6.29
C ARG A 292 8.26 21.30 6.85
N GLN A 293 8.43 22.63 6.86
CA GLN A 293 9.61 23.28 7.44
C GLN A 293 9.79 22.93 8.92
N MET A 294 8.74 23.06 9.71
CA MET A 294 8.74 22.69 11.14
C MET A 294 9.07 21.21 11.32
N LEU A 295 8.44 20.33 10.55
CA LEU A 295 8.64 18.89 10.65
C LEU A 295 10.07 18.48 10.25
N MET A 296 10.63 19.07 9.21
CA MET A 296 12.00 18.82 8.78
C MET A 296 13.02 19.33 9.81
N GLY A 297 12.76 20.48 10.46
CA GLY A 297 13.56 20.94 11.60
C GLY A 297 13.51 19.96 12.78
N LYS A 298 12.32 19.42 13.10
CA LYS A 298 12.19 18.38 14.13
C LYS A 298 12.98 17.12 13.74
N MET A 299 12.92 16.70 12.48
CA MET A 299 13.68 15.54 12.00
C MET A 299 15.19 15.77 12.12
N ALA A 300 15.68 16.96 11.75
CA ALA A 300 17.09 17.32 11.96
C ALA A 300 17.50 17.15 13.42
N SER A 301 16.69 17.66 14.35
CA SER A 301 16.98 17.55 15.79
C SER A 301 16.96 16.10 16.31
N LEU A 302 16.04 15.26 15.79
CA LEU A 302 15.91 13.87 16.25
C LEU A 302 17.00 12.96 15.68
N LEU A 303 17.51 13.27 14.50
CA LEU A 303 18.59 12.53 13.84
C LEU A 303 19.98 12.97 14.32
N HIS A 304 20.07 14.12 14.99
CA HIS A 304 21.29 14.54 15.68
C HIS A 304 21.74 13.47 16.70
N GLU A 305 23.02 13.09 16.66
CA GLU A 305 23.57 12.03 17.52
C GLU A 305 22.75 10.71 17.49
N TRP A 306 22.36 10.28 16.30
CA TRP A 306 21.62 9.04 16.12
C TRP A 306 22.35 7.82 16.73
N PRO A 307 21.67 6.91 17.46
CA PRO A 307 20.22 6.89 17.75
C PRO A 307 19.83 7.51 19.10
N SER A 308 20.76 8.11 19.84
CA SER A 308 20.60 8.45 21.26
C SER A 308 19.50 9.48 21.52
N VAL A 309 19.48 10.59 20.75
CA VAL A 309 18.46 11.65 20.90
C VAL A 309 17.07 11.11 20.58
N PHE A 310 16.95 10.39 19.47
CA PHE A 310 15.70 9.76 19.09
C PHE A 310 15.22 8.74 20.14
N LYS A 311 16.12 7.92 20.70
CA LYS A 311 15.74 6.97 21.76
C LYS A 311 15.22 7.68 23.02
N ARG A 312 15.85 8.78 23.42
CA ARG A 312 15.40 9.61 24.54
C ARG A 312 14.01 10.18 24.27
N TYR A 313 13.78 10.70 23.08
CA TYR A 313 12.48 11.20 22.64
C TYR A 313 11.39 10.09 22.70
N VAL A 314 11.69 8.89 22.20
CA VAL A 314 10.76 7.74 22.29
C VAL A 314 10.43 7.39 23.74
N SER A 315 11.42 7.37 24.63
CA SER A 315 11.24 7.03 26.05
C SER A 315 10.49 8.11 26.83
N GLU A 316 10.92 9.37 26.74
CA GLU A 316 10.32 10.53 27.44
C GLU A 316 8.82 10.62 27.15
N TYR A 317 8.48 10.48 25.88
CA TYR A 317 7.10 10.58 25.46
C TYR A 317 6.34 9.26 25.60
N HIS A 318 6.97 8.12 25.88
CA HIS A 318 6.34 6.79 25.95
C HIS A 318 5.73 6.35 24.61
N ILE A 319 6.48 6.51 23.52
CA ILE A 319 6.08 6.10 22.17
C ILE A 319 6.15 4.57 22.06
N ARG A 320 5.08 3.90 21.58
CA ARG A 320 5.10 2.44 21.37
C ARG A 320 5.73 2.11 20.02
N CYS A 321 6.45 0.99 19.95
CA CYS A 321 7.02 0.49 18.70
C CYS A 321 5.96 0.29 17.59
N SER A 322 4.74 -0.11 17.95
CA SER A 322 3.62 -0.25 16.99
C SER A 322 3.23 1.08 16.34
N ASP A 323 3.36 2.19 17.07
CA ASP A 323 2.99 3.52 16.58
C ASP A 323 4.02 4.00 15.53
N LEU A 324 5.28 3.58 15.65
CA LEU A 324 6.38 3.91 14.74
C LEU A 324 6.50 2.99 13.51
N THR A 325 5.83 1.83 13.55
CA THR A 325 5.92 0.81 12.49
C THR A 325 4.61 0.65 11.68
N ASN A 326 3.50 1.25 12.12
CA ASN A 326 2.16 1.03 11.56
C ASN A 326 1.99 1.44 10.08
N SER A 327 2.89 2.26 9.54
CA SER A 327 2.80 2.81 8.17
C SER A 327 3.68 2.10 7.14
N ALA A 328 4.60 1.23 7.58
CA ALA A 328 5.53 0.53 6.71
C ALA A 328 5.44 -0.98 6.96
N THR A 329 5.10 -1.74 5.93
CA THR A 329 5.05 -3.20 5.96
C THR A 329 6.41 -3.82 6.31
N ASN A 330 7.52 -3.11 6.07
CA ASN A 330 8.87 -3.43 6.57
C ASN A 330 9.74 -2.15 6.59
N PRO A 331 10.07 -1.57 7.75
CA PRO A 331 11.07 -0.50 7.82
C PRO A 331 12.49 -1.02 7.48
N PRO A 332 13.38 -0.18 6.94
CA PRO A 332 14.75 -0.56 6.64
C PRO A 332 15.53 -0.88 7.91
N PHE A 333 16.56 -1.72 7.79
CA PHE A 333 17.31 -2.27 8.93
C PHE A 333 17.84 -1.20 9.90
N TRP A 334 18.40 -0.09 9.41
CA TRP A 334 18.96 0.97 10.26
C TRP A 334 17.92 1.60 11.21
N TYR A 335 16.66 1.66 10.78
CA TYR A 335 15.56 2.16 11.60
C TYR A 335 14.96 1.02 12.43
N ALA A 336 14.76 -0.14 11.81
CA ALA A 336 14.19 -1.33 12.44
C ALA A 336 15.03 -1.84 13.63
N SER A 337 16.36 -1.78 13.55
CA SER A 337 17.28 -2.22 14.61
C SER A 337 17.12 -1.37 15.87
N VAL A 338 16.90 -0.07 15.72
CA VAL A 338 16.60 0.84 16.83
C VAL A 338 15.19 0.59 17.36
N MET A 339 14.20 0.39 16.48
CA MET A 339 12.84 0.02 16.86
C MET A 339 12.76 -1.29 17.66
N ALA A 340 13.58 -2.28 17.32
CA ALA A 340 13.64 -3.56 18.01
C ALA A 340 14.01 -3.40 19.50
N SER A 341 14.79 -2.37 19.85
CA SER A 341 15.10 -2.06 21.26
C SER A 341 13.88 -1.58 22.07
N PHE A 342 12.82 -1.11 21.40
CA PHE A 342 11.56 -0.68 21.99
C PHE A 342 10.42 -1.68 21.81
N ALA A 343 10.59 -2.66 20.93
CA ALA A 343 9.64 -3.73 20.76
C ALA A 343 9.63 -4.57 22.04
N ARG A 344 8.53 -4.53 22.80
CA ARG A 344 8.26 -5.61 23.76
C ARG A 344 8.28 -6.90 22.93
N ARG A 345 9.15 -7.85 23.29
CA ARG A 345 9.26 -9.18 22.66
C ARG A 345 7.88 -9.86 22.67
N SER A 346 7.02 -9.55 21.71
CA SER A 346 5.81 -10.29 21.45
C SER A 346 6.25 -11.43 20.56
N THR A 347 6.66 -12.52 21.18
CA THR A 347 6.80 -13.81 20.50
C THR A 347 5.55 -14.04 19.66
N PRO A 348 5.67 -14.43 18.38
CA PRO A 348 4.51 -14.79 17.58
C PRO A 348 3.68 -15.85 18.33
N PHE A 349 2.38 -15.59 18.40
CA PHE A 349 1.42 -16.32 19.21
C PHE A 349 0.81 -17.45 18.37
N SER A 350 0.98 -18.71 18.81
CA SER A 350 0.49 -19.88 18.05
C SER A 350 -0.98 -20.20 18.32
N GLU A 351 -1.66 -20.92 17.42
CA GLU A 351 -3.03 -21.39 17.64
C GLU A 351 -3.15 -22.28 18.89
N ASN A 352 -2.16 -23.14 19.13
CA ASN A 352 -2.12 -24.00 20.32
C ASN A 352 -2.01 -23.18 21.62
N GLU A 353 -1.19 -22.13 21.61
CA GLU A 353 -1.07 -21.20 22.73
C GLU A 353 -2.38 -20.42 22.94
N ALA A 354 -3.10 -20.09 21.86
CA ALA A 354 -4.43 -19.48 21.91
C ALA A 354 -5.48 -20.39 22.55
N TYR A 355 -5.52 -21.67 22.17
CA TYR A 355 -6.41 -22.66 22.79
C TYR A 355 -6.06 -22.90 24.26
N ALA A 356 -4.77 -22.99 24.61
CA ALA A 356 -4.35 -23.18 26.00
C ALA A 356 -4.78 -22.02 26.90
N ILE A 357 -4.66 -20.77 26.43
CA ILE A 357 -5.10 -19.58 27.18
C ILE A 357 -6.62 -19.52 27.30
N TYR A 358 -7.34 -19.86 26.22
CA TYR A 358 -8.79 -19.97 26.25
C TYR A 358 -9.26 -20.98 27.31
N ASP A 359 -8.69 -22.19 27.30
CA ASP A 359 -9.04 -23.25 28.25
C ASP A 359 -8.72 -22.86 29.70
N ALA A 360 -7.59 -22.20 29.92
CA ALA A 360 -7.22 -21.68 31.23
C ALA A 360 -8.20 -20.61 31.74
N ALA A 361 -8.61 -19.68 30.87
CA ALA A 361 -9.59 -18.64 31.23
C ALA A 361 -10.97 -19.26 31.52
N TYR A 362 -11.40 -20.21 30.70
CA TYR A 362 -12.68 -20.91 30.87
C TYR A 362 -12.74 -21.71 32.17
N LYS A 363 -11.67 -22.47 32.50
CA LYS A 363 -11.58 -23.21 33.77
C LYS A 363 -11.60 -22.32 35.00
N GLN A 364 -11.19 -21.06 34.87
CA GLN A 364 -11.24 -20.06 35.94
C GLN A 364 -12.55 -19.27 35.96
N GLY A 365 -13.55 -19.64 35.15
CA GLY A 365 -14.83 -18.95 35.07
C GLY A 365 -14.73 -17.53 34.51
N LYS A 366 -13.63 -17.18 33.83
CA LYS A 366 -13.43 -15.86 33.26
C LYS A 366 -14.14 -15.73 31.90
N PRO A 367 -14.61 -14.53 31.53
CA PRO A 367 -15.18 -14.31 30.20
C PRO A 367 -14.16 -14.64 29.11
N THR A 368 -14.58 -15.33 28.06
CA THR A 368 -13.71 -15.77 26.96
C THR A 368 -13.83 -14.91 25.71
N THR A 369 -14.19 -13.62 25.88
CA THR A 369 -14.17 -12.64 24.78
C THR A 369 -12.72 -12.28 24.42
N ASN A 370 -12.46 -11.83 23.18
CA ASN A 370 -11.10 -11.41 22.77
C ASN A 370 -10.53 -10.34 23.70
N GLN A 371 -11.38 -9.45 24.22
CA GLN A 371 -10.98 -8.44 25.18
C GLN A 371 -10.60 -9.05 26.54
N ALA A 372 -11.44 -9.94 27.09
CA ALA A 372 -11.17 -10.57 28.37
C ALA A 372 -9.98 -11.55 28.32
N LEU A 373 -9.78 -12.28 27.21
CA LEU A 373 -8.60 -13.13 27.00
C LEU A 373 -7.31 -12.31 26.86
N ARG A 374 -7.40 -11.13 26.24
CA ARG A 374 -6.30 -10.16 26.19
C ARG A 374 -5.99 -9.59 27.58
N GLU A 375 -7.01 -9.27 28.37
CA GLU A 375 -6.83 -8.82 29.76
C GLU A 375 -6.26 -9.95 30.63
N PHE A 376 -6.64 -11.19 30.36
CA PHE A 376 -6.19 -12.37 31.09
C PHE A 376 -4.73 -12.77 30.80
N SER A 377 -4.28 -12.67 29.55
CA SER A 377 -2.96 -13.14 29.12
C SER A 377 -1.98 -12.06 28.69
N GLY A 378 -2.45 -10.83 28.50
CA GLY A 378 -1.68 -9.73 27.92
C GLY A 378 -1.38 -9.87 26.41
N ARG A 379 -1.90 -10.91 25.74
CA ARG A 379 -1.67 -11.20 24.31
C ARG A 379 -2.82 -10.69 23.44
N ASP A 380 -2.53 -10.30 22.20
CA ASP A 380 -3.53 -9.80 21.24
C ASP A 380 -4.01 -10.90 20.28
N PHE A 381 -5.27 -11.30 20.42
CA PHE A 381 -5.91 -12.38 19.66
C PHE A 381 -6.48 -11.92 18.31
N SER A 382 -6.51 -10.61 18.04
CA SER A 382 -7.15 -10.04 16.84
C SER A 382 -6.50 -10.44 15.52
N ARG A 383 -5.27 -10.96 15.55
CA ARG A 383 -4.49 -11.37 14.37
C ARG A 383 -4.67 -12.83 13.97
N LEU A 384 -5.38 -13.64 14.76
CA LEU A 384 -5.69 -15.03 14.42
C LEU A 384 -6.91 -15.07 13.48
N GLN A 385 -6.68 -15.22 12.19
CA GLN A 385 -7.75 -15.52 11.24
C GLN A 385 -8.27 -16.93 11.48
N GLY A 386 -9.59 -17.12 11.58
CA GLY A 386 -10.20 -18.45 11.63
C GLY A 386 -10.31 -19.09 13.02
N PHE A 387 -10.04 -18.36 14.12
CA PHE A 387 -10.43 -18.80 15.47
C PHE A 387 -11.96 -18.80 15.62
N ASN A 388 -12.60 -19.81 15.02
CA ASN A 388 -14.02 -20.06 15.13
C ASN A 388 -14.27 -20.82 16.43
N ARG A 389 -14.90 -20.11 17.37
CA ARG A 389 -15.42 -20.65 18.63
C ARG A 389 -16.34 -21.84 18.31
N ARG A 390 -15.84 -23.07 18.41
CA ARG A 390 -16.68 -24.25 18.23
C ARG A 390 -17.54 -24.40 19.50
N LYS A 391 -18.84 -24.13 19.39
CA LYS A 391 -19.81 -24.38 20.48
C LYS A 391 -19.87 -25.90 20.70
N ARG A 392 -19.66 -26.34 21.95
CA ARG A 392 -19.89 -27.76 22.32
C ARG A 392 -21.39 -28.05 22.24
N MET A 393 -21.74 -29.20 21.65
CA MET A 393 -23.12 -29.67 21.55
C MET A 393 -23.64 -30.08 22.94
N THR A 394 -24.76 -29.52 23.38
CA THR A 394 -25.40 -29.90 24.65
C THR A 394 -26.03 -31.29 24.58
N ASP A 395 -26.41 -31.86 25.72
CA ASP A 395 -27.10 -33.16 25.79
C ASP A 395 -28.44 -33.11 25.06
N GLU A 396 -29.21 -32.04 25.24
CA GLU A 396 -30.47 -31.80 24.52
C GLU A 396 -30.28 -31.67 23.00
N GLU A 397 -29.22 -30.96 22.55
CA GLU A 397 -28.91 -30.82 21.12
C GLU A 397 -28.50 -32.17 20.50
N TYR A 398 -27.83 -33.03 21.26
CA TYR A 398 -27.48 -34.39 20.83
C TYR A 398 -28.72 -35.29 20.72
N GLU A 399 -29.58 -35.32 21.74
CA GLU A 399 -30.81 -36.11 21.72
C GLU A 399 -31.71 -35.68 20.55
N GLN A 400 -31.88 -34.37 20.34
CA GLN A 400 -32.63 -33.85 19.19
C GLN A 400 -31.99 -34.26 17.85
N PHE A 401 -30.67 -34.26 17.76
CA PHE A 401 -29.96 -34.67 16.55
C PHE A 401 -30.16 -36.15 16.23
N MET A 402 -30.15 -37.02 17.25
CA MET A 402 -30.35 -38.46 17.08
C MET A 402 -31.79 -38.77 16.66
N VAL A 403 -32.78 -38.11 17.28
CA VAL A 403 -34.19 -38.17 16.86
C VAL A 403 -34.38 -37.71 15.41
N ASP A 404 -33.77 -36.59 15.03
CA ASP A 404 -33.82 -36.07 13.65
C ASP A 404 -33.25 -37.08 12.65
N ILE A 405 -32.18 -37.80 13.01
CA ILE A 405 -31.61 -38.85 12.15
C ILE A 405 -32.55 -40.04 12.05
N ASP A 406 -33.16 -40.48 13.14
CA ASP A 406 -34.11 -41.61 13.12
C ASP A 406 -35.33 -41.33 12.23
N HIS A 407 -35.87 -40.11 12.29
CA HIS A 407 -36.91 -39.68 11.36
C HIS A 407 -36.45 -39.73 9.89
N ARG A 408 -35.19 -39.37 9.60
CA ARG A 408 -34.63 -39.44 8.24
C ARG A 408 -34.38 -40.86 7.77
N ILE A 409 -33.98 -41.77 8.67
CA ILE A 409 -33.81 -43.20 8.39
C ILE A 409 -35.17 -43.82 8.03
N ALA A 410 -36.19 -43.54 8.83
CA ALA A 410 -37.55 -44.04 8.61
C ALA A 410 -38.21 -43.43 7.36
N GLY A 411 -38.04 -42.13 7.14
CA GLY A 411 -38.72 -41.38 6.08
C GLY A 411 -38.10 -41.49 4.68
N THR A 412 -36.91 -42.08 4.53
CA THR A 412 -36.28 -42.21 3.21
C THR A 412 -36.60 -43.54 2.54
N LEU A 413 -37.03 -43.54 1.27
CA LEU A 413 -37.18 -44.76 0.44
C LEU A 413 -35.88 -45.14 -0.28
N ASN A 414 -34.86 -44.27 -0.27
CA ASN A 414 -33.60 -44.50 -0.94
C ASN A 414 -32.64 -45.27 -0.04
N GLU A 415 -32.32 -46.51 -0.42
CA GLU A 415 -31.45 -47.41 0.34
C GLU A 415 -30.07 -46.81 0.63
N ARG A 416 -29.44 -46.17 -0.35
CA ARG A 416 -28.12 -45.53 -0.18
C ARG A 416 -28.17 -44.37 0.82
N LYS A 417 -29.23 -43.56 0.78
CA LYS A 417 -29.44 -42.48 1.77
C LYS A 417 -29.70 -43.06 3.15
N ARG A 418 -30.44 -44.16 3.25
CA ARG A 418 -30.68 -44.86 4.53
C ARG A 418 -29.37 -45.35 5.15
N LEU A 419 -28.50 -45.97 4.36
CA LEU A 419 -27.16 -46.40 4.79
C LEU A 419 -26.28 -45.23 5.23
N LEU A 420 -26.35 -44.08 4.55
CA LEU A 420 -25.65 -42.86 4.93
C LEU A 420 -26.12 -42.32 6.30
N TYR A 421 -27.43 -42.32 6.55
CA TYR A 421 -27.99 -41.88 7.83
C TYR A 421 -27.65 -42.86 8.95
N LEU A 422 -27.72 -44.17 8.70
CA LEU A 422 -27.27 -45.19 9.66
C LEU A 422 -25.78 -44.99 10.00
N ARG A 423 -24.89 -44.90 9.01
CA ARG A 423 -23.46 -44.61 9.27
C ARG A 423 -23.29 -43.38 10.15
N THR A 424 -24.03 -42.31 9.84
CA THR A 424 -23.97 -41.06 10.58
C THR A 424 -24.40 -41.27 12.03
N LYS A 425 -25.59 -41.84 12.28
CA LYS A 425 -26.09 -42.12 13.64
C LYS A 425 -25.06 -42.83 14.52
N PHE A 426 -24.51 -43.93 14.02
CA PHE A 426 -23.57 -44.76 14.77
C PHE A 426 -22.22 -44.06 14.98
N MET A 427 -21.74 -43.32 13.98
CA MET A 427 -20.51 -42.53 14.08
C MET A 427 -20.59 -41.45 15.16
N PHE A 428 -21.74 -40.79 15.30
CA PHE A 428 -21.96 -39.81 16.37
C PHE A 428 -22.04 -40.43 17.75
N ALA A 429 -22.76 -41.55 17.87
CA ALA A 429 -22.83 -42.28 19.13
C ALA A 429 -21.43 -42.72 19.58
N ALA A 430 -20.59 -43.22 18.66
CA ALA A 430 -19.21 -43.59 18.94
C ALA A 430 -18.37 -42.37 19.35
N ALA A 431 -18.42 -41.28 18.58
CA ALA A 431 -17.67 -40.06 18.86
C ALA A 431 -17.96 -39.55 20.27
N ARG A 432 -19.25 -39.50 20.64
CA ARG A 432 -19.70 -39.01 21.94
C ARG A 432 -19.34 -39.94 23.09
N GLN A 433 -19.71 -41.21 23.02
CA GLN A 433 -19.53 -42.13 24.15
C GLN A 433 -18.06 -42.51 24.39
N PHE A 434 -17.26 -42.56 23.33
CA PHE A 434 -15.82 -42.82 23.44
C PHE A 434 -14.97 -41.53 23.57
N LYS A 435 -15.58 -40.34 23.50
CA LYS A 435 -14.91 -39.02 23.56
C LYS A 435 -13.78 -38.89 22.53
N LEU A 436 -14.11 -39.19 21.28
CA LEU A 436 -13.15 -39.24 20.19
C LEU A 436 -13.18 -37.97 19.35
N SER A 437 -11.99 -37.42 19.10
CA SER A 437 -11.83 -36.34 18.13
C SER A 437 -12.20 -36.80 16.71
N GLN A 438 -12.48 -35.84 15.83
CA GLN A 438 -12.77 -36.09 14.41
C GLN A 438 -11.75 -37.02 13.73
N GLU A 439 -10.47 -36.84 14.01
CA GLU A 439 -9.40 -37.65 13.43
C GLU A 439 -9.45 -39.10 13.94
N LYS A 440 -9.74 -39.28 15.23
CA LYS A 440 -9.84 -40.60 15.86
C LYS A 440 -11.08 -41.37 15.43
N VAL A 441 -12.23 -40.71 15.28
CA VAL A 441 -13.48 -41.36 14.84
C VAL A 441 -13.35 -41.95 13.44
N ILE A 442 -12.70 -41.22 12.52
CA ILE A 442 -12.47 -41.69 11.14
C ILE A 442 -11.52 -42.89 11.07
N LEU A 443 -10.63 -43.02 12.06
CA LEU A 443 -9.65 -44.09 12.18
C LEU A 443 -10.14 -45.27 13.02
N LEU A 444 -11.30 -45.16 13.66
CA LEU A 444 -11.80 -46.16 14.60
C LEU A 444 -11.99 -47.52 13.91
N THR A 445 -11.44 -48.57 14.51
CA THR A 445 -11.59 -49.96 14.06
C THR A 445 -12.39 -50.80 15.07
N MET A 446 -12.84 -51.99 14.67
CA MET A 446 -13.48 -52.93 15.61
C MET A 446 -12.52 -53.46 16.67
N ASP A 447 -11.23 -53.53 16.37
CA ASP A 447 -10.22 -53.97 17.34
C ASP A 447 -10.04 -52.93 18.45
N ASP A 448 -10.06 -51.64 18.10
CA ASP A 448 -10.06 -50.55 19.09
C ASP A 448 -11.27 -50.66 20.04
N VAL A 449 -12.46 -50.88 19.48
CA VAL A 449 -13.71 -50.99 20.27
C VAL A 449 -13.65 -52.19 21.23
N ARG A 450 -13.21 -53.37 20.75
CA ARG A 450 -13.07 -54.58 21.56
C ARG A 450 -11.98 -54.45 22.63
N GLN A 451 -10.91 -53.71 22.33
CA GLN A 451 -9.87 -53.41 23.31
C GLN A 451 -10.40 -52.50 24.43
N TRP A 452 -11.24 -51.51 24.11
CA TRP A 452 -11.80 -50.59 25.10
C TRP A 452 -12.96 -51.19 25.90
N VAL A 453 -13.72 -52.11 25.30
CA VAL A 453 -14.86 -52.79 25.92
C VAL A 453 -14.75 -54.29 25.64
N PRO A 454 -14.10 -55.06 26.53
CA PRO A 454 -13.91 -56.50 26.33
C PRO A 454 -15.22 -57.30 26.37
N GLU A 455 -16.16 -56.89 27.24
CA GLU A 455 -17.47 -57.54 27.41
C GLU A 455 -18.59 -56.65 26.85
N ILE A 456 -18.85 -56.84 25.55
CA ILE A 456 -19.87 -56.08 24.81
C ILE A 456 -21.24 -56.75 25.00
N PRO A 457 -22.24 -56.04 25.54
CA PRO A 457 -23.60 -56.57 25.69
C PRO A 457 -24.32 -56.67 24.32
N GLU A 458 -25.48 -57.33 24.29
CA GLU A 458 -26.35 -57.28 23.13
C GLU A 458 -26.85 -55.85 22.86
N ALA A 459 -27.02 -55.50 21.58
CA ALA A 459 -27.43 -54.17 21.18
C ALA A 459 -28.93 -53.95 21.46
N SER A 460 -29.26 -52.91 22.24
CA SER A 460 -30.62 -52.39 22.39
C SER A 460 -30.78 -51.12 21.55
N PHE A 461 -31.88 -51.03 20.81
CA PHE A 461 -32.20 -49.88 19.95
C PHE A 461 -33.39 -49.05 20.45
N TYR A 462 -33.97 -49.40 21.60
CA TYR A 462 -35.09 -48.65 22.20
C TYR A 462 -34.67 -47.28 22.72
N THR A 463 -33.41 -47.14 23.13
CA THR A 463 -32.82 -45.90 23.63
C THR A 463 -31.44 -45.68 23.03
N GLU A 464 -31.02 -44.42 22.95
CA GLU A 464 -29.66 -44.07 22.51
C GLU A 464 -28.61 -44.51 23.55
N PRO A 465 -27.37 -44.81 23.13
CA PRO A 465 -26.30 -45.20 24.03
C PRO A 465 -25.94 -44.05 24.96
N ARG A 466 -26.01 -44.30 26.26
CA ARG A 466 -25.58 -43.42 27.34
C ARG A 466 -24.28 -43.90 28.00
N SER A 467 -23.76 -45.06 27.58
CA SER A 467 -22.49 -45.59 28.06
C SER A 467 -21.59 -46.12 26.93
N LYS A 468 -20.29 -46.27 27.24
CA LYS A 468 -19.33 -46.92 26.34
C LYS A 468 -19.73 -48.35 25.98
N ARG A 469 -20.35 -49.09 26.90
CA ARG A 469 -20.78 -50.49 26.68
C ARG A 469 -21.92 -50.56 25.66
N GLU A 470 -22.92 -49.71 25.82
CA GLU A 470 -24.04 -49.61 24.87
C GLU A 470 -23.57 -49.13 23.49
N ALA A 471 -22.64 -48.17 23.44
CA ALA A 471 -22.07 -47.70 22.19
C ALA A 471 -21.25 -48.79 21.50
N ALA A 472 -20.49 -49.58 22.25
CA ALA A 472 -19.78 -50.75 21.71
C ALA A 472 -20.75 -51.79 21.13
N ALA A 473 -21.89 -52.04 21.79
CA ALA A 473 -22.94 -52.92 21.28
C ALA A 473 -23.46 -52.44 19.92
N TRP A 474 -23.73 -51.13 19.81
CA TRP A 474 -24.09 -50.49 18.55
C TRP A 474 -23.00 -50.62 17.49
N MET A 475 -21.72 -50.51 17.85
CA MET A 475 -20.61 -50.64 16.90
C MET A 475 -20.50 -52.05 16.32
N VAL A 476 -20.64 -53.08 17.17
CA VAL A 476 -20.67 -54.48 16.74
C VAL A 476 -21.82 -54.71 15.77
N TRP A 477 -23.04 -54.31 16.16
CA TRP A 477 -24.21 -54.49 15.31
C TRP A 477 -24.06 -53.75 13.97
N PHE A 478 -23.55 -52.52 13.98
CA PHE A 478 -23.30 -51.76 12.75
C PHE A 478 -22.27 -52.45 11.84
N TRP A 479 -21.18 -52.96 12.42
CA TRP A 479 -20.13 -53.67 11.71
C TRP A 479 -20.65 -54.95 11.03
N GLU A 480 -21.55 -55.67 11.69
CA GLU A 480 -22.09 -56.93 11.19
C GLU A 480 -23.25 -56.73 10.21
N ASN A 481 -24.11 -55.74 10.45
CA ASN A 481 -25.40 -55.63 9.76
C ASN A 481 -25.47 -54.48 8.76
N VAL A 482 -24.67 -53.41 8.91
CA VAL A 482 -24.76 -52.21 8.05
C VAL A 482 -23.52 -52.09 7.17
N ARG A 483 -22.33 -52.23 7.76
CA ARG A 483 -21.04 -52.05 7.08
C ARG A 483 -20.85 -52.92 5.83
N PRO A 484 -21.32 -54.18 5.76
CA PRO A 484 -21.18 -55.02 4.57
C PRO A 484 -21.90 -54.45 3.33
N HIS A 485 -22.91 -53.60 3.53
CA HIS A 485 -23.71 -53.03 2.44
C HIS A 485 -23.03 -51.86 1.70
N PHE A 486 -21.91 -51.32 2.18
CA PHE A 486 -21.30 -50.13 1.55
C PHE A 486 -20.50 -50.50 0.30
N ARG A 487 -19.61 -51.49 0.40
CA ARG A 487 -18.82 -52.11 -0.67
C ARG A 487 -18.14 -53.38 -0.10
N PRO A 488 -18.70 -54.57 -0.27
CA PRO A 488 -18.18 -55.80 0.35
C PRO A 488 -16.85 -56.28 -0.27
N ASP A 489 -16.48 -55.75 -1.43
CA ASP A 489 -15.26 -56.09 -2.18
C ASP A 489 -13.98 -55.43 -1.66
N LEU A 490 -14.10 -54.39 -0.82
CA LEU A 490 -12.97 -53.63 -0.28
C LEU A 490 -12.73 -53.96 1.20
N LYS A 491 -11.57 -54.55 1.50
CA LYS A 491 -11.11 -54.77 2.88
C LYS A 491 -10.55 -53.47 3.47
N GLU A 492 -11.39 -52.73 4.17
CA GLU A 492 -11.00 -51.53 4.93
C GLU A 492 -11.27 -51.78 6.42
N ALA A 493 -10.25 -51.57 7.27
CA ALA A 493 -10.34 -51.85 8.71
C ALA A 493 -11.15 -50.79 9.47
N CYS A 494 -11.26 -49.58 8.91
CA CYS A 494 -12.03 -48.49 9.51
C CYS A 494 -13.52 -48.86 9.58
N LEU A 495 -14.10 -48.65 10.76
CA LEU A 495 -15.50 -48.90 11.08
C LEU A 495 -16.41 -47.99 10.25
N PHE A 496 -16.04 -46.71 10.09
CA PHE A 496 -16.81 -45.74 9.31
C PHE A 496 -16.13 -45.38 7.99
N THR A 497 -16.78 -45.72 6.88
CA THR A 497 -16.26 -45.46 5.53
C THR A 497 -17.28 -44.76 4.63
N SER A 498 -16.84 -44.40 3.43
CA SER A 498 -17.71 -43.88 2.38
C SER A 498 -18.72 -44.93 1.95
N VAL A 499 -20.01 -44.59 2.02
CA VAL A 499 -21.10 -45.45 1.50
C VAL A 499 -20.99 -45.64 -0.02
N LEU A 500 -20.35 -44.71 -0.74
CA LEU A 500 -20.21 -44.76 -2.19
C LEU A 500 -18.97 -45.55 -2.63
N THR A 501 -17.84 -45.31 -1.97
CA THR A 501 -16.54 -45.82 -2.42
C THR A 501 -15.98 -46.93 -1.53
N GLY A 502 -16.56 -47.18 -0.35
CA GLY A 502 -16.05 -48.13 0.64
C GLY A 502 -14.75 -47.71 1.33
N ARG A 503 -14.10 -46.64 0.86
CA ARG A 503 -12.81 -46.13 1.36
C ARG A 503 -12.98 -45.26 2.59
N ARG A 504 -11.88 -45.10 3.34
CA ARG A 504 -11.77 -44.19 4.49
C ARG A 504 -12.33 -42.78 4.20
N LEU A 505 -13.01 -42.21 5.20
CA LEU A 505 -13.57 -40.87 5.12
C LEU A 505 -12.49 -39.78 5.14
N SER A 506 -12.71 -38.68 4.43
CA SER A 506 -11.94 -37.45 4.63
C SER A 506 -12.49 -36.66 5.83
N ALA A 507 -11.66 -35.80 6.42
CA ALA A 507 -12.09 -34.90 7.49
C ALA A 507 -13.33 -34.09 7.07
N GLU A 508 -13.36 -33.58 5.83
CA GLU A 508 -14.49 -32.81 5.31
C GLU A 508 -15.79 -33.62 5.15
N ALA A 509 -15.67 -34.90 4.79
CA ALA A 509 -16.82 -35.79 4.60
C ALA A 509 -17.44 -36.29 5.91
N CYS A 510 -16.65 -36.29 7.00
CA CYS A 510 -17.07 -36.80 8.31
C CYS A 510 -18.27 -36.03 8.90
N TRP A 511 -18.33 -34.72 8.69
CA TRP A 511 -19.30 -33.84 9.36
C TRP A 511 -20.14 -33.00 8.40
N SER A 512 -20.28 -33.40 7.14
CA SER A 512 -21.13 -32.67 6.17
C SER A 512 -22.58 -32.50 6.65
N ALA A 513 -23.09 -33.42 7.47
CA ALA A 513 -24.39 -33.33 8.13
C ALA A 513 -24.47 -32.31 9.30
N LEU A 514 -23.34 -31.94 9.92
CA LEU A 514 -23.30 -30.90 10.96
C LEU A 514 -22.98 -29.52 10.42
N LYS A 515 -22.33 -29.42 9.26
CA LYS A 515 -22.03 -28.14 8.62
C LYS A 515 -23.30 -27.31 8.38
N SER A 516 -24.45 -27.96 8.16
CA SER A 516 -25.75 -27.27 8.05
C SER A 516 -26.32 -26.75 9.39
N LYS A 517 -25.79 -27.19 10.54
CA LYS A 517 -26.24 -26.80 11.89
C LYS A 517 -25.16 -26.13 12.76
N ASN A 518 -23.93 -25.93 12.25
CA ASN A 518 -22.83 -25.28 12.96
C ASN A 518 -22.38 -25.97 14.27
N LEU A 519 -22.44 -27.32 14.31
CA LEU A 519 -22.07 -28.13 15.49
C LEU A 519 -20.83 -29.01 15.23
N VAL A 520 -20.11 -29.41 16.30
CA VAL A 520 -18.99 -30.40 16.26
C VAL A 520 -19.11 -31.28 17.52
N PRO A 521 -18.89 -32.61 17.46
CA PRO A 521 -18.88 -33.45 18.67
C PRO A 521 -17.64 -33.17 19.55
N GLU A 522 -17.70 -33.63 20.80
CA GLU A 522 -16.70 -33.39 21.87
C GLU A 522 -15.23 -33.58 21.45
#